data_AF-A0A132H2P5-F1
#
_entry.id   AF-A0A132H2P5-F1
#
_cell.length_a   1.000
_cell.length_b   1.000
_cell.length_c   1.000
_cell.angle_alpha   90.00
_cell.angle_beta   90.00
_cell.angle_gamma   90.00
#
_symmetry.space_group_name_H-M   'P 1'
#
loop_
_entity.id
_entity.type
_entity.pdbx_description
1 polymer ?
#
loop_
_entity_poly.entity_id
_entity_poly.type
_entity_poly.pdbx_seq_one_letter_code
_entity_poly.pdbx_strand_id
1 'polypeptide(L)'
;MERTVKQRTNKPKLFRWALWWGLGIIAVCLTIIIIKGESLEGFDTPLMDAIYSMVYRFGILPVVLYIGIIGPVMEEFVFRLWGNGKLWTGITSIILMALFALAVGWWLSLLTIVCGVSILIYFRDEREKKLFYLMLLSSAVFAVAHAGNYNGEGQKFILFVSVLEKFGFGLVASYLVINYNLFWSIVFHVANNSLLAIPFFIGFNSINKEVRVIENEDFRLEMRTVLVEDKDLDRSNKFYTNYVENSYFGNVAGFANQAMFYDVWNQGMDPNYDTLTLAMVNYEEYPKCHFNLTFKQDPINYHRLINTLAKEGLIEIDTTVTQAYRMHITDQSKLVYGQPGGLMPYNMLIGLIRQDIGLPVFTEIPSDAYRGSSTNAYAGNSLYDSLYVKDIGYSNYRKDYTIDDLKTILEPQGIAIEPTDRKMTLIAIKNKYNPLEELE
;
A
#
# COMPACT_ATOMS: atom_id res chain seq x y z
N MET A 1 21.49 -20.90 61.99
CA MET A 1 21.08 -19.78 61.12
C MET A 1 19.58 -19.91 60.87
N GLU A 2 18.75 -19.29 61.70
CA GLU A 2 17.30 -19.27 61.51
C GLU A 2 16.95 -18.31 60.37
N ARG A 3 16.45 -18.84 59.25
CA ARG A 3 15.80 -18.02 58.23
C ARG A 3 14.45 -17.58 58.79
N THR A 4 14.39 -16.36 59.30
CA THR A 4 13.14 -15.68 59.60
C THR A 4 12.33 -15.56 58.31
N VAL A 5 11.31 -16.42 58.16
CA VAL A 5 10.33 -16.34 57.08
C VAL A 5 9.57 -15.04 57.28
N LYS A 6 9.95 -14.02 56.52
CA LYS A 6 9.29 -12.72 56.52
C LYS A 6 7.86 -12.94 56.02
N GLN A 7 6.89 -13.04 56.93
CA GLN A 7 5.47 -13.11 56.59
C GLN A 7 5.16 -11.94 55.63
N ARG A 8 4.80 -12.27 54.39
CA ARG A 8 4.29 -11.29 53.43
C ARG A 8 2.95 -10.81 53.97
N THR A 9 2.96 -9.70 54.68
CA THR A 9 1.74 -9.00 55.03
C THR A 9 1.09 -8.53 53.73
N ASN A 10 -0.14 -8.97 53.47
CA ASN A 10 -0.91 -8.58 52.30
C ASN A 10 -1.22 -7.08 52.39
N LYS A 11 -0.38 -6.25 51.76
CA LYS A 11 -0.69 -4.83 51.63
C LYS A 11 -1.99 -4.68 50.83
N PRO A 12 -2.93 -3.82 51.26
CA PRO A 12 -4.12 -3.54 50.47
C PRO A 12 -3.70 -3.02 49.11
N LYS A 13 -4.24 -3.61 48.04
CA LYS A 13 -3.93 -3.20 46.67
C LYS A 13 -4.60 -1.86 46.39
N LEU A 14 -3.80 -0.85 46.02
CA LEU A 14 -4.28 0.47 45.66
C LEU A 14 -4.97 0.43 44.29
N PHE A 15 -5.98 1.27 44.11
CA PHE A 15 -6.65 1.52 42.82
C PHE A 15 -7.15 0.26 42.08
N ARG A 16 -7.70 -0.73 42.80
CA ARG A 16 -8.31 -1.93 42.16
C ARG A 16 -9.33 -1.59 41.07
N TRP A 17 -10.01 -0.45 41.19
CA TRP A 17 -10.94 0.03 40.18
C TRP A 17 -10.24 0.24 38.82
N ALA A 18 -8.98 0.68 38.77
CA ALA A 18 -8.27 0.92 37.52
C ALA A 18 -8.06 -0.36 36.71
N LEU A 19 -7.84 -1.49 37.39
CA LEU A 19 -7.80 -2.81 36.75
C LEU A 19 -9.14 -3.15 36.11
N TRP A 20 -10.23 -3.08 36.87
CA TRP A 20 -11.55 -3.52 36.40
C TRP A 20 -12.13 -2.59 35.33
N TRP A 21 -12.01 -1.28 35.51
CA TRP A 21 -12.41 -0.30 34.50
C TRP A 21 -11.54 -0.40 33.26
N GLY A 22 -10.23 -0.57 33.41
CA GLY A 22 -9.32 -0.76 32.28
C GLY A 22 -9.67 -2.01 31.47
N LEU A 23 -9.84 -3.17 32.12
CA LEU A 23 -10.25 -4.41 31.46
C LEU A 23 -11.64 -4.29 30.81
N GLY A 24 -12.60 -3.64 31.49
CA GLY A 24 -13.93 -3.40 30.95
C GLY A 24 -13.92 -2.53 29.69
N ILE A 25 -13.13 -1.45 29.69
CA ILE A 25 -12.94 -0.58 28.52
C ILE A 25 -12.33 -1.38 27.37
N ILE A 26 -11.24 -2.12 27.61
CA ILE A 26 -10.58 -2.94 26.57
C ILE A 26 -11.58 -3.94 25.97
N ALA A 27 -12.30 -4.69 26.81
CA ALA A 27 -13.25 -5.70 26.35
C ALA A 27 -14.37 -5.10 25.49
N VAL A 28 -14.95 -3.97 25.92
CA VAL A 28 -16.00 -3.27 25.16
C VAL A 28 -15.46 -2.75 23.83
N CYS A 29 -14.31 -2.08 23.82
CA CYS A 29 -13.73 -1.54 22.60
C CYS A 29 -13.34 -2.63 21.61
N LEU A 30 -12.70 -3.71 22.06
CA LEU A 30 -12.38 -4.86 21.20
C LEU A 30 -13.65 -5.51 20.64
N THR A 31 -14.71 -5.63 21.45
CA THR A 31 -16.00 -6.15 20.97
C THR A 31 -16.59 -5.26 19.88
N ILE A 32 -16.52 -3.93 20.03
CA ILE A 32 -16.98 -2.98 19.01
C ILE A 32 -16.16 -3.13 17.72
N ILE A 33 -14.83 -3.20 17.83
CA ILE A 33 -13.93 -3.38 16.69
C ILE A 33 -14.27 -4.68 15.94
N ILE A 34 -14.46 -5.80 16.66
CA ILE A 34 -14.81 -7.11 16.09
C ILE A 34 -16.19 -7.07 15.41
N ILE A 35 -17.21 -6.52 16.07
CA ILE A 35 -18.59 -6.48 15.53
C ILE A 35 -18.69 -5.59 14.30
N LYS A 36 -17.97 -4.45 14.30
CA LYS A 36 -18.02 -3.52 13.18
C LYS A 36 -17.39 -4.10 11.93
N GLY A 37 -16.44 -5.04 12.08
CA GLY A 37 -15.86 -5.77 10.97
C GLY A 37 -15.35 -4.85 9.87
N GLU A 38 -14.97 -3.61 10.21
CA GLU A 38 -14.36 -2.70 9.25
C GLU A 38 -13.09 -3.41 8.81
N SER A 39 -13.08 -3.81 7.53
CA SER A 39 -11.96 -4.46 6.90
C SER A 39 -10.71 -3.64 7.20
N LEU A 40 -9.59 -4.30 7.46
CA LEU A 40 -8.30 -3.66 7.69
C LEU A 40 -7.81 -2.85 6.46
N GLU A 41 -8.62 -2.77 5.41
CA GLU A 41 -8.41 -2.02 4.16
C GLU A 41 -8.19 -0.52 4.37
N GLY A 42 -8.48 0.04 5.55
CA GLY A 42 -8.19 1.44 5.89
C GLY A 42 -6.86 1.70 6.63
N PHE A 43 -5.99 0.70 6.78
CA PHE A 43 -4.72 0.85 7.52
C PHE A 43 -3.55 1.40 6.67
N ASP A 44 -3.83 2.13 5.60
CA ASP A 44 -2.84 2.96 4.89
C ASP A 44 -2.37 4.10 5.79
N THR A 45 -1.44 3.74 6.67
CA THR A 45 -0.86 4.60 7.67
C THR A 45 0.64 4.65 7.42
N PRO A 46 1.29 5.79 7.67
CA PRO A 46 2.76 5.89 7.58
C PRO A 46 3.49 4.83 8.42
N LEU A 47 2.84 4.34 9.48
CA LEU A 47 3.34 3.23 10.29
C LEU A 47 3.36 1.91 9.50
N MET A 48 2.28 1.59 8.78
CA MET A 48 2.24 0.38 7.96
C MET A 48 3.25 0.44 6.82
N ASP A 49 3.43 1.59 6.16
CA ASP A 49 4.50 1.77 5.16
C ASP A 49 5.89 1.51 5.74
N ALA A 50 6.16 2.03 6.94
CA ALA A 50 7.41 1.80 7.64
C ALA A 50 7.58 0.32 8.02
N ILE A 51 6.50 -0.34 8.45
CA ILE A 51 6.48 -1.78 8.75
C ILE A 51 6.78 -2.57 7.47
N TYR A 52 6.09 -2.32 6.36
CA TYR A 52 6.33 -2.98 5.08
C TYR A 52 7.77 -2.79 4.60
N SER A 53 8.30 -1.56 4.69
CA SER A 53 9.69 -1.27 4.34
C SER A 53 10.69 -2.03 5.24
N MET A 54 10.39 -2.16 6.53
CA MET A 54 11.21 -2.97 7.45
C MET A 54 11.12 -4.46 7.15
N VAL A 55 9.92 -4.99 6.88
CA VAL A 55 9.73 -6.40 6.48
C VAL A 55 10.52 -6.68 5.20
N TYR A 56 10.46 -5.77 4.23
CA TYR A 56 11.20 -5.89 2.98
C TYR A 56 12.71 -5.93 3.20
N ARG A 57 13.25 -5.00 4.00
CA ARG A 57 14.71 -4.85 4.20
C ARG A 57 15.33 -5.88 5.13
N PHE A 58 14.59 -6.30 6.15
CA PHE A 58 15.13 -7.10 7.25
C PHE A 58 14.39 -8.45 7.45
N GLY A 59 13.35 -8.70 6.67
CA GLY A 59 12.45 -9.83 6.85
C GLY A 59 11.37 -9.58 7.92
N ILE A 60 10.43 -10.51 8.03
CA ILE A 60 9.30 -10.42 8.96
C ILE A 60 9.72 -10.56 10.44
N LEU A 61 10.78 -11.32 10.71
CA LEU A 61 11.17 -11.67 12.08
C LEU A 61 11.58 -10.45 12.92
N PRO A 62 12.45 -9.53 12.46
CA PRO A 62 12.78 -8.31 13.22
C PRO A 62 11.57 -7.43 13.50
N VAL A 63 10.62 -7.34 12.57
CA VAL A 63 9.38 -6.58 12.72
C VAL A 63 8.50 -7.18 13.82
N VAL A 64 8.32 -8.49 13.82
CA VAL A 64 7.56 -9.20 14.86
C VAL A 64 8.23 -9.08 16.22
N LEU A 65 9.56 -9.16 16.30
CA LEU A 65 10.29 -8.92 17.54
C LEU A 65 10.15 -7.47 18.03
N TYR A 66 10.14 -6.50 17.11
CA TYR A 66 9.95 -5.11 17.46
C TYR A 66 8.54 -4.85 18.01
N ILE A 67 7.51 -5.20 17.23
CA ILE A 67 6.09 -4.97 17.59
C ILE A 67 5.71 -5.79 18.84
N GLY A 68 6.13 -7.05 18.91
CA GLY A 68 5.73 -7.97 19.97
C GLY A 68 6.52 -7.81 21.27
N ILE A 69 7.78 -7.35 21.23
CA ILE A 69 8.67 -7.35 22.40
C ILE A 69 9.35 -6.01 22.62
N ILE A 70 10.16 -5.53 21.67
CA ILE A 70 11.07 -4.39 21.91
C ILE A 70 10.27 -3.10 22.13
N GLY A 71 9.30 -2.81 21.25
CA GLY A 71 8.39 -1.67 21.35
C GLY A 71 7.66 -1.63 22.69
N PRO A 72 6.89 -2.68 23.07
CA PRO A 72 6.24 -2.77 24.37
C PRO A 72 7.16 -2.52 25.56
N VAL A 73 8.36 -3.11 25.56
CA VAL A 73 9.34 -2.92 26.64
C VAL A 73 9.74 -1.45 26.74
N MET A 74 10.11 -0.83 25.61
CA MET A 74 10.49 0.58 25.57
C MET A 74 9.35 1.49 26.02
N GLU A 75 8.13 1.25 25.54
CA GLU A 75 6.94 2.01 25.90
C GLU A 75 6.66 1.94 27.41
N GLU A 76 6.78 0.77 28.04
CA GLU A 76 6.60 0.68 29.50
C GLU A 76 7.65 1.48 30.28
N PHE A 77 8.90 1.53 29.82
CA PHE A 77 9.91 2.41 30.42
C PHE A 77 9.58 3.90 30.23
N VAL A 78 9.02 4.27 29.07
CA VAL A 78 8.59 5.65 28.80
C VAL A 78 7.42 6.02 29.72
N PHE A 79 6.37 5.20 29.73
CA PHE A 79 5.05 5.55 30.28
C PHE A 79 4.82 5.12 31.73
N ARG A 80 5.61 4.19 32.28
CA ARG A 80 5.36 3.63 33.63
C ARG A 80 6.54 3.65 34.58
N LEU A 81 7.71 4.10 34.14
CA LEU A 81 8.90 4.16 35.01
C LEU A 81 8.67 4.98 36.30
N TRP A 82 7.78 5.98 36.27
CA TRP A 82 7.37 6.76 37.45
C TRP A 82 6.82 5.92 38.61
N GLY A 83 6.25 4.74 38.34
CA GLY A 83 5.65 3.87 39.35
C GLY A 83 6.66 3.26 40.35
N ASN A 84 7.97 3.36 40.07
CA ASN A 84 9.03 2.97 41.01
C ASN A 84 9.08 3.85 42.27
N GLY A 85 8.40 5.00 42.28
CA GLY A 85 8.24 5.87 43.44
C GLY A 85 9.44 6.77 43.76
N LYS A 86 10.55 6.66 43.02
CA LYS A 86 11.69 7.58 43.14
C LYS A 86 11.42 8.84 42.31
N LEU A 87 11.88 10.00 42.78
CA LEU A 87 11.67 11.27 42.08
C LEU A 87 12.31 11.27 40.69
N TRP A 88 13.56 10.81 40.58
CA TRP A 88 14.27 10.78 39.30
C TRP A 88 13.57 9.89 38.27
N THR A 89 13.02 8.73 38.67
CA THR A 89 12.25 7.87 37.75
C THR A 89 10.97 8.55 37.26
N GLY A 90 10.34 9.37 38.11
CA GLY A 90 9.20 10.19 37.73
C GLY A 90 9.57 11.26 36.70
N ILE A 91 10.65 12.00 36.94
CA ILE A 91 11.16 13.03 36.03
C ILE A 91 11.56 12.41 34.69
N THR A 92 12.33 11.31 34.71
CA THR A 92 12.73 10.59 33.49
C THR A 92 11.52 10.14 32.69
N SER A 93 10.51 9.54 33.34
CA SER A 93 9.29 9.12 32.66
C SER A 93 8.54 10.29 32.03
N ILE A 94 8.42 11.43 32.71
CA ILE A 94 7.76 12.63 32.14
C ILE A 94 8.51 13.16 30.92
N ILE A 95 9.84 13.24 30.98
CA ILE A 95 10.66 13.68 29.84
C ILE A 95 10.48 12.73 28.66
N LEU A 96 10.56 11.42 28.91
CA LEU A 96 10.38 10.41 27.87
C LEU A 96 8.97 10.44 27.27
N MET A 97 7.92 10.56 28.09
CA MET A 97 6.55 10.70 27.61
C MET A 97 6.38 11.96 26.76
N ALA A 98 6.99 13.07 27.16
CA ALA A 98 6.95 14.32 26.41
C ALA A 98 7.69 14.20 25.08
N LEU A 99 8.84 13.53 25.04
CA LEU A 99 9.55 13.24 23.79
C LEU A 99 8.72 12.35 22.86
N PHE A 100 8.07 11.32 23.41
CA PHE A 100 7.18 10.45 22.64
C PHE A 100 5.97 11.24 22.09
N ALA A 101 5.39 12.13 22.91
CA ALA A 101 4.28 12.99 22.52
C ALA A 101 4.63 14.01 21.41
N LEU A 102 5.90 14.30 21.16
CA LEU A 102 6.31 15.15 20.03
C LEU A 102 5.92 14.55 18.68
N ALA A 103 5.81 13.21 18.58
CA ALA A 103 5.35 12.54 17.37
C ALA A 103 3.90 12.92 17.01
N VAL A 104 3.08 13.32 18.00
CA VAL A 104 1.73 13.85 17.78
C VAL A 104 1.75 15.37 17.60
N GLY A 105 2.57 16.07 18.38
CA GLY A 105 2.74 17.51 18.25
C GLY A 105 3.34 18.18 19.49
N TRP A 106 3.94 19.35 19.29
CA TRP A 106 4.63 20.10 20.36
C TRP A 106 3.70 20.49 21.51
N TRP A 107 2.42 20.75 21.24
CA TRP A 107 1.43 21.14 22.25
C TRP A 107 1.17 20.00 23.24
N LEU A 108 1.11 18.75 22.78
CA LEU A 108 0.89 17.58 23.65
C LEU A 108 2.12 17.30 24.51
N SER A 109 3.31 17.48 23.94
CA SER A 109 4.58 17.40 24.66
C SER A 109 4.64 18.44 25.78
N LEU A 110 4.33 19.71 25.48
CA LEU A 110 4.28 20.79 26.46
C LEU A 110 3.25 20.50 27.56
N LEU A 111 2.04 20.08 27.20
CA LEU A 111 1.00 19.70 28.16
C LEU A 111 1.47 18.58 29.09
N THR A 112 2.14 17.56 28.54
CA THR A 112 2.69 16.43 29.30
C THR A 112 3.73 16.91 30.32
N ILE A 113 4.64 17.81 29.93
CA ILE A 113 5.64 18.39 30.83
C ILE A 113 4.97 19.21 31.94
N VAL A 114 4.08 20.14 31.57
CA VAL A 114 3.42 21.03 32.53
C VAL A 114 2.62 20.21 33.54
N CYS A 115 1.73 19.33 33.08
CA CYS A 115 0.94 18.47 33.98
C CYS A 115 1.83 17.55 34.82
N GLY A 116 2.82 16.89 34.21
CA GLY A 116 3.70 15.96 34.91
C GLY A 116 4.51 16.64 36.02
N VAL A 117 5.12 17.78 35.71
CA VAL A 117 5.91 18.56 36.68
C VAL A 117 5.00 19.12 37.78
N SER A 118 3.83 19.66 37.43
CA SER A 118 2.83 20.10 38.42
C SER A 118 2.45 18.97 39.37
N ILE A 119 2.17 17.76 38.87
CA ILE A 119 1.83 16.60 39.71
C ILE A 119 2.99 16.26 40.67
N LEU A 120 4.24 16.26 40.19
CA LEU A 120 5.41 15.98 41.04
C LEU A 120 5.63 17.02 42.13
N ILE A 121 5.34 18.29 41.86
CA ILE A 121 5.50 19.40 42.81
C ILE A 121 4.33 19.43 43.81
N TYR A 122 3.08 19.51 43.33
CA TYR A 122 1.90 19.69 44.18
C TYR A 122 1.63 18.49 45.07
N PHE A 123 1.86 17.26 44.58
CA PHE A 123 1.63 16.02 45.33
C PHE A 123 2.93 15.36 45.80
N ARG A 124 4.00 16.14 45.98
CA ARG A 124 5.32 15.64 46.40
C ARG A 124 5.22 14.68 47.59
N ASP A 125 4.50 15.11 48.63
CA ASP A 125 4.37 14.41 49.92
C ASP A 125 3.13 13.50 49.99
N GLU A 126 2.21 13.63 49.04
CA GLU A 126 0.97 12.84 48.95
C GLU A 126 1.10 11.69 47.95
N ARG A 127 1.83 10.63 48.34
CA ARG A 127 2.18 9.51 47.43
C ARG A 127 0.97 8.95 46.68
N GLU A 128 -0.14 8.67 47.36
CA GLU A 128 -1.31 8.07 46.72
C GLU A 128 -1.92 8.99 45.66
N LYS A 129 -2.13 10.28 45.98
CA LYS A 129 -2.62 11.26 45.01
C LYS A 129 -1.67 11.43 43.83
N LYS A 130 -0.37 11.49 44.10
CA LYS A 130 0.67 11.56 43.04
C LYS A 130 0.59 10.38 42.09
N LEU A 131 0.52 9.15 42.60
CA LEU A 131 0.41 7.95 41.77
C LEU A 131 -0.91 7.91 41.00
N PHE A 132 -2.01 8.36 41.60
CA PHE A 132 -3.31 8.45 40.93
C PHE A 132 -3.26 9.40 39.72
N TYR A 133 -2.76 10.62 39.88
CA TYR A 133 -2.70 11.58 38.77
C TYR A 133 -1.68 11.19 37.70
N LEU A 134 -0.52 10.62 38.08
CA LEU A 134 0.45 10.10 37.11
C LEU A 134 -0.12 8.92 36.32
N MET A 135 -0.90 8.03 36.93
CA MET A 135 -1.63 6.97 36.23
C MET A 135 -2.57 7.54 35.17
N LEU A 136 -3.38 8.54 35.51
CA LEU A 136 -4.30 9.16 34.56
C LEU A 136 -3.56 9.86 33.42
N LEU A 137 -2.58 10.71 33.75
CA LEU A 137 -1.78 11.43 32.75
C LEU A 137 -1.09 10.46 31.80
N SER A 138 -0.37 9.47 32.34
CA SER A 138 0.41 8.54 31.52
C SER A 138 -0.44 7.54 30.74
N SER A 139 -1.69 7.28 31.15
CA SER A 139 -2.64 6.48 30.35
C SER A 139 -3.26 7.31 29.23
N ALA A 140 -3.57 8.59 29.50
CA ALA A 140 -4.09 9.51 28.49
C ALA A 140 -3.07 9.84 27.40
N VAL A 141 -1.82 10.16 27.79
CA VAL A 141 -0.75 10.44 26.81
C VAL A 141 -0.43 9.20 25.99
N PHE A 142 -0.39 8.01 26.62
CA PHE A 142 -0.22 6.74 25.89
C PHE A 142 -1.31 6.54 24.83
N ALA A 143 -2.58 6.75 25.20
CA ALA A 143 -3.71 6.62 24.30
C ALA A 143 -3.66 7.60 23.13
N VAL A 144 -3.41 8.88 23.40
CA VAL A 144 -3.32 9.92 22.36
C VAL A 144 -2.11 9.71 21.46
N ALA A 145 -0.99 9.24 22.00
CA ALA A 145 0.20 8.94 21.20
C ALA A 145 -0.03 7.84 20.16
N HIS A 146 -0.99 6.94 20.41
CA HIS A 146 -1.42 5.91 19.48
C HIS A 146 -2.53 6.36 18.52
N ALA A 147 -3.04 7.59 18.64
CA ALA A 147 -4.05 8.11 17.72
C ALA A 147 -3.53 8.20 16.27
N GLY A 148 -2.22 8.48 16.11
CA GLY A 148 -1.58 8.55 14.78
C GLY A 148 -1.51 7.21 14.04
N ASN A 149 -1.86 6.11 14.69
CA ASN A 149 -1.97 4.80 14.02
C ASN A 149 -3.25 4.69 13.18
N TYR A 150 -4.12 5.72 13.16
CA TYR A 150 -5.37 5.73 12.41
C TYR A 150 -5.52 7.08 11.69
N ASN A 151 -5.47 7.08 10.36
CA ASN A 151 -5.48 8.32 9.56
C ASN A 151 -6.63 8.43 8.54
N GLY A 152 -7.64 7.55 8.58
CA GLY A 152 -8.78 7.63 7.65
C GLY A 152 -9.81 8.70 8.03
N GLU A 153 -10.11 9.64 7.12
CA GLU A 153 -11.15 10.68 7.32
C GLU A 153 -12.55 10.09 7.63
N GLY A 154 -12.82 8.86 7.17
CA GLY A 154 -14.04 8.10 7.44
C GLY A 154 -14.09 7.36 8.78
N GLN A 155 -12.97 7.25 9.51
CA GLN A 155 -12.84 6.34 10.66
C GLN A 155 -12.81 7.04 12.02
N LYS A 156 -13.36 8.26 12.14
CA LYS A 156 -13.33 9.02 13.41
C LYS A 156 -13.89 8.25 14.61
N PHE A 157 -14.94 7.44 14.38
CA PHE A 157 -15.51 6.59 15.43
C PHE A 157 -14.55 5.48 15.86
N ILE A 158 -13.95 4.75 14.91
CA ILE A 158 -12.96 3.71 15.19
C ILE A 158 -11.72 4.29 15.85
N LEU A 159 -11.23 5.45 15.39
CA LEU A 159 -10.14 6.18 16.04
C LEU A 159 -10.46 6.43 17.52
N PHE A 160 -11.66 6.93 17.83
CA PHE A 160 -12.07 7.16 19.21
C PHE A 160 -12.12 5.85 20.02
N VAL A 161 -12.68 4.78 19.47
CA VAL A 161 -12.75 3.46 20.12
C VAL A 161 -11.35 2.91 20.40
N SER A 162 -10.43 3.04 19.45
CA SER A 162 -9.04 2.60 19.57
C SER A 162 -8.25 3.43 20.59
N VAL A 163 -8.41 4.75 20.61
CA VAL A 163 -7.81 5.61 21.65
C VAL A 163 -8.34 5.23 23.02
N LEU A 164 -9.65 4.96 23.14
CA LEU A 164 -10.25 4.54 24.40
C LEU A 164 -9.75 3.15 24.84
N GLU A 165 -9.57 2.21 23.92
CA GLU A 165 -8.94 0.90 24.18
C GLU A 165 -7.54 1.08 24.77
N LYS A 166 -6.70 1.90 24.15
CA LYS A 166 -5.34 2.20 24.63
C LYS A 166 -5.34 2.90 25.98
N PHE A 167 -6.33 3.75 26.27
CA PHE A 167 -6.50 4.34 27.60
C PHE A 167 -6.81 3.26 28.65
N GLY A 168 -7.74 2.35 28.35
CA GLY A 168 -8.08 1.21 29.20
C GLY A 168 -6.87 0.30 29.46
N PHE A 169 -6.12 -0.03 28.41
CA PHE A 169 -4.84 -0.74 28.49
C PHE A 169 -3.87 -0.02 29.43
N GLY A 170 -3.75 1.30 29.26
CA GLY A 170 -2.90 2.13 30.08
C GLY A 170 -3.24 2.09 31.58
N LEU A 171 -4.53 2.05 31.95
CA LEU A 171 -4.98 1.93 33.34
C LEU A 171 -4.57 0.58 33.94
N VAL A 172 -4.72 -0.52 33.20
CA VAL A 172 -4.32 -1.86 33.64
C VAL A 172 -2.81 -1.92 33.86
N ALA A 173 -2.02 -1.44 32.89
CA ALA A 173 -0.57 -1.34 32.99
C ALA A 173 -0.12 -0.53 34.22
N SER A 174 -0.75 0.64 34.44
CA SER A 174 -0.47 1.48 35.61
C SER A 174 -0.79 0.76 36.93
N TYR A 175 -1.93 0.08 37.00
CA TYR A 175 -2.31 -0.73 38.17
C TYR A 175 -1.25 -1.79 38.48
N LEU A 176 -0.73 -2.47 37.45
CA LEU A 176 0.29 -3.51 37.60
C LEU A 176 1.60 -2.94 38.16
N VAL A 177 2.04 -1.77 37.68
CA VAL A 177 3.25 -1.13 38.22
C VAL A 177 3.07 -0.68 39.67
N ILE A 178 1.93 -0.06 40.00
CA ILE A 178 1.68 0.43 41.37
C ILE A 178 1.63 -0.71 42.39
N ASN A 179 0.99 -1.83 42.04
CA ASN A 179 0.72 -2.92 42.98
C ASN A 179 1.73 -4.06 42.94
N TYR A 180 2.49 -4.18 41.86
CA TYR A 180 3.54 -5.18 41.72
C TYR A 180 4.87 -4.51 41.38
N ASN A 181 5.18 -4.31 40.10
CA ASN A 181 6.39 -3.65 39.61
C ASN A 181 6.29 -3.46 38.08
N LEU A 182 7.29 -2.78 37.50
CA LEU A 182 7.38 -2.53 36.05
C LEU A 182 7.38 -3.81 35.21
N PHE A 183 7.99 -4.90 35.70
CA PHE A 183 8.09 -6.16 34.96
C PHE A 183 6.71 -6.76 34.63
N TRP A 184 5.74 -6.70 35.55
CA TRP A 184 4.39 -7.21 35.27
C TRP A 184 3.65 -6.41 34.21
N SER A 185 3.90 -5.11 34.14
CA SER A 185 3.34 -4.26 33.08
C SER A 185 3.96 -4.58 31.73
N ILE A 186 5.30 -4.79 31.68
CA ILE A 186 6.02 -5.26 30.49
C ILE A 186 5.45 -6.59 30.00
N VAL A 187 5.30 -7.58 30.88
CA VAL A 187 4.77 -8.90 30.48
C VAL A 187 3.35 -8.78 29.93
N PHE A 188 2.48 -7.97 30.57
CA PHE A 188 1.13 -7.73 30.10
C PHE A 188 1.12 -7.07 28.71
N HIS A 189 1.99 -6.08 28.47
CA HIS A 189 2.08 -5.38 27.19
C HIS A 189 2.67 -6.25 26.08
N VAL A 190 3.76 -6.97 26.36
CA VAL A 190 4.34 -7.94 25.43
C VAL A 190 3.31 -9.00 25.06
N ALA A 191 2.54 -9.53 26.02
CA ALA A 191 1.49 -10.50 25.74
C ALA A 191 0.40 -9.92 24.83
N ASN A 192 -0.07 -8.70 25.10
CA ASN A 192 -1.08 -8.04 24.30
C ASN A 192 -0.62 -7.80 22.85
N ASN A 193 0.57 -7.24 22.65
CA ASN A 193 1.07 -6.95 21.31
C ASN A 193 1.54 -8.22 20.57
N SER A 194 2.02 -9.24 21.29
CA SER A 194 2.35 -10.53 20.68
C SER A 194 1.11 -11.24 20.14
N LEU A 195 -0.04 -11.13 20.82
CA LEU A 195 -1.31 -11.68 20.31
C LEU A 195 -1.71 -11.04 18.96
N LEU A 196 -1.39 -9.76 18.76
CA LEU A 196 -1.61 -9.06 17.49
C LEU A 196 -0.52 -9.36 16.44
N ALA A 197 0.72 -9.57 16.87
CA ALA A 197 1.84 -9.87 15.98
C ALA A 197 1.79 -11.29 15.39
N ILE A 198 1.15 -12.25 16.08
CA ILE A 198 1.05 -13.65 15.62
C ILE A 198 0.27 -13.76 14.29
N PRO A 199 -0.96 -13.22 14.16
CA PRO A 199 -1.67 -13.22 12.88
C PRO A 199 -0.86 -12.58 11.76
N PHE A 200 -0.15 -11.47 12.05
CA PHE A 200 0.72 -10.81 11.09
C PHE A 200 1.86 -11.72 10.62
N PHE A 201 2.53 -12.41 11.54
CA PHE A 201 3.57 -13.38 11.21
C PHE A 201 3.03 -14.56 10.39
N ILE A 202 1.85 -15.09 10.72
CA ILE A 202 1.23 -16.21 10.01
C ILE A 202 0.83 -15.77 8.60
N GLY A 203 0.15 -14.63 8.45
CA GLY A 203 -0.27 -14.09 7.16
C GLY A 203 0.94 -13.86 6.23
N PHE A 204 1.96 -13.15 6.70
CA PHE A 204 3.16 -12.88 5.90
C PHE A 204 3.95 -14.12 5.52
N ASN A 205 4.03 -15.13 6.39
CA ASN A 205 4.70 -16.37 6.05
C ASN A 205 3.89 -17.26 5.12
N SER A 206 2.57 -17.09 5.05
CA SER A 206 1.70 -17.82 4.14
C SER A 206 1.84 -17.27 2.72
N ILE A 207 1.94 -15.94 2.57
CA ILE A 207 2.13 -15.26 1.27
C ILE A 207 3.41 -15.70 0.54
N ASN A 208 4.49 -16.03 1.27
CA ASN A 208 5.81 -16.29 0.67
C ASN A 208 6.06 -17.74 0.23
N LYS A 209 5.14 -18.69 0.48
CA LYS A 209 5.42 -20.13 0.31
C LYS A 209 4.83 -20.76 -0.93
N GLU A 210 3.74 -20.22 -1.45
CA GLU A 210 3.06 -20.85 -2.59
C GLU A 210 3.64 -20.35 -3.90
N VAL A 211 4.44 -21.22 -4.53
CA VAL A 211 4.83 -21.04 -5.94
C VAL A 211 3.77 -21.76 -6.77
N ARG A 212 2.89 -20.99 -7.41
CA ARG A 212 1.94 -21.55 -8.37
C ARG A 212 2.66 -21.77 -9.68
N VAL A 213 2.82 -23.03 -10.08
CA VAL A 213 3.49 -23.41 -11.33
C VAL A 213 2.42 -23.82 -12.34
N ILE A 214 2.33 -23.09 -13.44
CA ILE A 214 1.52 -23.43 -14.61
C ILE A 214 2.48 -23.95 -15.69
N GLU A 215 2.36 -25.22 -16.03
CA GLU A 215 3.31 -25.88 -16.94
C GLU A 215 2.55 -26.63 -18.03
N ASN A 216 2.97 -26.43 -19.29
CA ASN A 216 2.49 -27.20 -20.43
C ASN A 216 3.68 -27.61 -21.34
N GLU A 217 3.39 -28.07 -22.55
CA GLU A 217 4.40 -28.53 -23.51
C GLU A 217 5.29 -27.39 -24.05
N ASP A 218 4.81 -26.14 -24.01
CA ASP A 218 5.47 -24.98 -24.64
C ASP A 218 6.19 -24.10 -23.61
N PHE A 219 5.71 -24.05 -22.37
CA PHE A 219 6.29 -23.21 -21.33
C PHE A 219 6.02 -23.72 -19.91
N ARG A 220 6.76 -23.12 -18.97
CA ARG A 220 6.61 -23.26 -17.52
C ARG A 220 6.59 -21.87 -16.91
N LEU A 221 5.46 -21.48 -16.33
CA LEU A 221 5.26 -20.22 -15.64
C LEU A 221 5.23 -20.48 -14.14
N GLU A 222 6.25 -20.04 -13.42
CA GLU A 222 6.24 -20.01 -11.97
C GLU A 222 5.80 -18.62 -11.49
N MET A 223 4.76 -18.59 -10.66
CA MET A 223 4.25 -17.37 -10.05
C MET A 223 4.54 -17.44 -8.56
N ARG A 224 5.16 -16.39 -8.03
CA ARG A 224 5.40 -16.25 -6.60
C ARG A 224 4.93 -14.88 -6.16
N THR A 225 4.07 -14.80 -5.17
CA THR A 225 3.75 -13.51 -4.55
C THR A 225 5.00 -12.97 -3.89
N VAL A 226 5.41 -11.74 -4.25
CA VAL A 226 6.59 -11.09 -3.68
C VAL A 226 6.21 -9.71 -3.16
N LEU A 227 6.78 -9.33 -2.02
CA LEU A 227 6.71 -7.96 -1.57
C LEU A 227 7.70 -7.15 -2.42
N VAL A 228 7.21 -6.21 -3.25
CA VAL A 228 8.06 -5.33 -4.08
C VAL A 228 8.03 -3.92 -3.49
N GLU A 229 9.19 -3.33 -3.21
CA GLU A 229 9.30 -1.92 -2.78
C GLU A 229 8.98 -1.02 -3.99
N ASP A 230 8.17 0.03 -3.80
CA ASP A 230 7.78 0.94 -4.89
C ASP A 230 8.98 1.60 -5.61
N LYS A 231 10.14 1.67 -4.95
CA LYS A 231 11.37 2.22 -5.52
C LYS A 231 12.03 1.31 -6.55
N ASP A 232 11.77 0.00 -6.47
CA ASP A 232 12.27 -0.96 -7.46
C ASP A 232 11.42 -0.97 -8.73
N LEU A 233 10.18 -0.46 -8.68
CA LEU A 233 9.34 -0.26 -9.87
C LEU A 233 9.96 0.72 -10.85
N ASP A 234 10.52 1.82 -10.34
CA ASP A 234 11.14 2.87 -11.15
C ASP A 234 12.42 2.37 -11.86
N ARG A 235 13.01 1.27 -11.37
CA ARG A 235 14.17 0.60 -11.97
C ARG A 235 13.78 -0.55 -12.91
N SER A 236 12.66 -1.23 -12.68
CA SER A 236 12.19 -2.34 -13.52
C SER A 236 11.78 -1.92 -14.93
N ASN A 237 11.49 -0.63 -15.15
CA ASN A 237 11.22 -0.06 -16.49
C ASN A 237 12.48 0.13 -17.36
N LYS A 238 13.65 -0.32 -16.91
CA LYS A 238 14.89 -0.36 -17.71
C LYS A 238 15.37 -1.80 -17.87
N PHE A 239 14.67 -2.60 -18.67
CA PHE A 239 15.23 -3.88 -19.15
C PHE A 239 15.31 -3.91 -20.67
N TYR A 240 16.56 -4.03 -21.14
CA TYR A 240 16.93 -4.29 -22.53
C TYR A 240 16.86 -5.80 -22.82
N THR A 241 16.36 -6.09 -24.01
CA THR A 241 16.38 -7.33 -24.80
C THR A 241 17.51 -8.34 -24.47
N ASN A 242 17.13 -9.53 -24.00
CA ASN A 242 17.46 -10.86 -24.58
C ASN A 242 17.41 -12.06 -23.63
N TYR A 243 17.07 -11.89 -22.35
CA TYR A 243 16.71 -13.01 -21.45
C TYR A 243 15.61 -12.54 -20.50
N VAL A 244 14.40 -13.11 -20.61
CA VAL A 244 13.31 -12.91 -19.63
C VAL A 244 13.51 -13.87 -18.46
N GLU A 245 14.68 -13.80 -17.82
CA GLU A 245 14.90 -14.37 -16.50
C GLU A 245 14.84 -13.21 -15.50
N ASN A 246 13.91 -13.27 -14.54
CA ASN A 246 13.68 -12.26 -13.47
C ASN A 246 13.09 -10.92 -13.93
N SER A 247 11.96 -10.95 -14.63
CA SER A 247 11.20 -9.74 -14.93
C SER A 247 10.10 -9.49 -13.88
N TYR A 248 10.15 -8.32 -13.24
CA TYR A 248 9.12 -7.86 -12.31
C TYR A 248 7.98 -7.22 -13.10
N PHE A 249 6.84 -7.90 -13.17
CA PHE A 249 5.64 -7.33 -13.78
C PHE A 249 4.68 -6.88 -12.67
N GLY A 250 4.24 -5.62 -12.74
CA GLY A 250 3.25 -5.08 -11.82
C GLY A 250 1.92 -5.86 -11.85
N ASN A 251 1.59 -6.53 -12.97
CA ASN A 251 0.49 -7.48 -13.09
C ASN A 251 0.71 -8.48 -14.27
N VAL A 252 -0.03 -9.59 -14.28
CA VAL A 252 -0.01 -10.64 -15.33
C VAL A 252 -0.37 -10.06 -16.70
N ALA A 253 -1.25 -9.05 -16.73
CA ALA A 253 -1.71 -8.41 -17.96
C ALA A 253 -0.57 -7.67 -18.69
N GLY A 254 0.29 -6.94 -17.96
CA GLY A 254 1.44 -6.24 -18.53
C GLY A 254 2.46 -7.22 -19.14
N PHE A 255 2.62 -8.39 -18.54
CA PHE A 255 3.47 -9.46 -19.08
C PHE A 255 2.91 -10.07 -20.37
N ALA A 256 1.64 -10.48 -20.36
CA ALA A 256 0.96 -11.03 -21.52
C ALA A 256 1.01 -10.04 -22.71
N ASN A 257 0.93 -8.75 -22.42
CA ASN A 257 1.00 -7.70 -23.42
C ASN A 257 2.38 -7.61 -24.08
N GLN A 258 3.46 -7.55 -23.29
CA GLN A 258 4.81 -7.50 -23.86
C GLN A 258 5.15 -8.75 -24.67
N ALA A 259 4.71 -9.92 -24.19
CA ALA A 259 4.87 -11.19 -24.90
C ALA A 259 4.18 -11.15 -26.28
N MET A 260 2.95 -10.66 -26.37
CA MET A 260 2.22 -10.51 -27.63
C MET A 260 2.84 -9.48 -28.58
N PHE A 261 3.28 -8.33 -28.08
CA PHE A 261 3.93 -7.32 -28.91
C PHE A 261 5.23 -7.84 -29.54
N TYR A 262 5.97 -8.68 -28.83
CA TYR A 262 7.21 -9.28 -29.33
C TYR A 262 6.95 -10.28 -30.46
N ASP A 263 5.84 -11.02 -30.40
CA ASP A 263 5.42 -11.97 -31.45
C ASP A 263 5.07 -11.26 -32.76
N VAL A 264 4.23 -10.22 -32.68
CA VAL A 264 3.80 -9.40 -33.82
C VAL A 264 4.99 -8.70 -34.49
N TRP A 265 6.00 -8.31 -33.71
CA TRP A 265 7.20 -7.65 -34.23
C TRP A 265 8.12 -8.62 -34.98
N ASN A 266 8.38 -9.81 -34.42
CA ASN A 266 9.36 -10.75 -34.96
C ASN A 266 8.86 -11.59 -36.14
N GLN A 267 7.55 -11.82 -36.25
CA GLN A 267 7.00 -12.53 -37.41
C GLN A 267 7.01 -11.66 -38.69
N GLY A 268 7.38 -10.37 -38.57
CA GLY A 268 7.08 -9.37 -39.58
C GLY A 268 5.58 -9.14 -39.62
N MET A 269 5.12 -7.89 -39.81
CA MET A 269 3.70 -7.68 -40.07
C MET A 269 3.35 -8.35 -41.40
N ASP A 270 2.95 -9.62 -41.38
CA ASP A 270 2.25 -10.22 -42.49
C ASP A 270 0.92 -9.44 -42.62
N PRO A 271 0.71 -8.74 -43.76
CA PRO A 271 -0.45 -7.87 -43.95
C PRO A 271 -1.80 -8.60 -43.90
N ASN A 272 -1.80 -9.93 -43.80
CA ASN A 272 -3.01 -10.75 -43.66
C ASN A 272 -3.37 -11.14 -42.23
N TYR A 273 -2.57 -10.79 -41.21
CA TYR A 273 -3.02 -10.94 -39.83
C TYR A 273 -3.87 -9.74 -39.42
N ASP A 274 -5.13 -10.01 -39.05
CA ASP A 274 -6.00 -9.05 -38.38
C ASP A 274 -5.28 -8.56 -37.11
N THR A 275 -4.97 -7.27 -37.08
CA THR A 275 -4.14 -6.61 -36.07
C THR A 275 -4.68 -6.83 -34.66
N LEU A 276 -3.97 -7.63 -33.88
CA LEU A 276 -4.22 -7.83 -32.45
C LEU A 276 -3.86 -6.55 -31.69
N THR A 277 -4.85 -5.92 -31.05
CA THR A 277 -4.67 -4.64 -30.34
C THR A 277 -5.02 -4.79 -28.87
N LEU A 278 -4.21 -4.16 -28.02
CA LEU A 278 -4.21 -4.33 -26.58
C LEU A 278 -4.51 -3.02 -25.86
N ALA A 279 -5.61 -3.01 -25.09
CA ALA A 279 -5.95 -1.94 -24.17
C ALA A 279 -5.61 -2.39 -22.74
N MET A 280 -4.86 -1.56 -22.00
CA MET A 280 -4.49 -1.83 -20.62
C MET A 280 -5.53 -1.22 -19.67
N VAL A 281 -6.08 -2.03 -18.76
CA VAL A 281 -6.79 -1.53 -17.58
C VAL A 281 -5.93 -1.87 -16.37
N ASN A 282 -5.15 -0.91 -15.90
CA ASN A 282 -4.28 -1.08 -14.74
C ASN A 282 -5.12 -0.78 -13.49
N TYR A 283 -5.34 -1.79 -12.65
CA TYR A 283 -5.83 -1.56 -11.29
C TYR A 283 -4.61 -1.55 -10.36
N GLU A 284 -4.36 -0.38 -9.79
CA GLU A 284 -3.44 -0.16 -8.68
C GLU A 284 -3.98 -0.93 -7.46
N GLU A 285 -3.11 -1.40 -6.56
CA GLU A 285 -3.42 -2.04 -5.25
C GLU A 285 -3.43 -3.58 -5.12
N TYR A 286 -2.89 -4.37 -6.07
CA TYR A 286 -2.76 -5.83 -5.85
C TYR A 286 -1.38 -6.26 -5.31
N PRO A 287 -1.31 -7.33 -4.48
CA PRO A 287 -0.04 -7.96 -4.10
C PRO A 287 0.74 -8.35 -5.35
N LYS A 288 1.93 -7.75 -5.52
CA LYS A 288 2.73 -7.91 -6.73
C LYS A 288 3.27 -9.33 -6.81
N CYS A 289 3.21 -9.92 -8.00
CA CYS A 289 3.67 -11.29 -8.25
C CYS A 289 4.96 -11.27 -9.07
N HIS A 290 5.94 -12.08 -8.67
CA HIS A 290 7.12 -12.38 -9.47
C HIS A 290 6.77 -13.51 -10.42
N PHE A 291 7.03 -13.31 -11.70
CA PHE A 291 6.80 -14.30 -12.75
C PHE A 291 8.15 -14.80 -13.24
N ASN A 292 8.34 -16.11 -13.25
CA ASN A 292 9.44 -16.76 -13.93
C ASN A 292 8.84 -17.59 -15.08
N LEU A 293 8.93 -17.08 -16.31
CA LEU A 293 8.47 -17.80 -17.49
C LEU A 293 9.66 -18.44 -18.20
N THR A 294 9.65 -19.76 -18.30
CA THR A 294 10.62 -20.54 -19.06
C THR A 294 9.92 -21.14 -20.27
N PHE A 295 10.35 -20.79 -21.48
CA PHE A 295 9.89 -21.44 -22.71
C PHE A 295 10.62 -22.76 -22.96
N LYS A 296 9.90 -23.78 -23.42
CA LYS A 296 10.42 -25.12 -23.73
C LYS A 296 10.64 -25.35 -25.23
N GLN A 297 10.05 -24.50 -26.08
CA GLN A 297 10.07 -24.63 -27.54
C GLN A 297 10.29 -23.26 -28.21
N ASP A 298 10.87 -23.28 -29.42
CA ASP A 298 11.09 -22.12 -30.31
C ASP A 298 10.63 -22.53 -31.74
N PRO A 299 9.71 -21.80 -32.40
CA PRO A 299 9.09 -20.52 -32.02
C PRO A 299 8.05 -20.62 -30.90
N ILE A 300 7.95 -19.55 -30.12
CA ILE A 300 7.03 -19.42 -29.00
C ILE A 300 5.59 -19.34 -29.51
N ASN A 301 4.68 -20.15 -28.96
CA ASN A 301 3.24 -20.06 -29.26
C ASN A 301 2.54 -19.12 -28.26
N TYR A 302 2.56 -17.82 -28.55
CA TYR A 302 1.97 -16.80 -27.67
C TYR A 302 0.45 -16.92 -27.53
N HIS A 303 -0.25 -17.39 -28.57
CA HIS A 303 -1.69 -17.65 -28.51
C HIS A 303 -2.03 -18.69 -27.43
N ARG A 304 -1.22 -19.75 -27.33
CA ARG A 304 -1.40 -20.77 -26.29
C ARG A 304 -1.08 -20.23 -24.89
N LEU A 305 -0.07 -19.36 -24.75
CA LEU A 305 0.23 -18.68 -23.49
C LEU A 305 -0.97 -17.85 -23.00
N ILE A 306 -1.53 -16.97 -23.84
CA ILE A 306 -2.67 -16.11 -23.47
C ILE A 306 -3.89 -16.95 -23.10
N ASN A 307 -4.23 -17.95 -23.91
CA ASN A 307 -5.36 -18.84 -23.63
C ASN A 307 -5.16 -19.63 -22.34
N THR A 308 -3.92 -20.03 -22.04
CA THR A 308 -3.60 -20.70 -20.77
C THR A 308 -3.78 -19.73 -19.60
N LEU A 309 -3.26 -18.51 -19.69
CA LEU A 309 -3.43 -17.48 -18.65
C LEU A 309 -4.92 -17.17 -18.42
N ALA A 310 -5.72 -17.12 -19.49
CA ALA A 310 -7.16 -16.87 -19.41
C ALA A 310 -7.93 -18.05 -18.79
N LYS A 311 -7.57 -19.28 -19.19
CA LYS A 311 -8.14 -20.51 -18.63
C LYS A 311 -7.84 -20.66 -17.13
N GLU A 312 -6.65 -20.24 -16.71
CA GLU A 312 -6.22 -20.23 -15.32
C GLU A 312 -6.84 -19.07 -14.50
N GLY A 313 -7.68 -18.25 -15.14
CA GLY A 313 -8.37 -17.13 -14.51
C GLY A 313 -7.45 -15.95 -14.17
N LEU A 314 -6.21 -15.96 -14.68
CA LEU A 314 -5.25 -14.89 -14.41
C LEU A 314 -5.55 -13.62 -15.21
N ILE A 315 -6.13 -13.81 -16.39
CA ILE A 315 -6.60 -12.74 -17.26
C ILE A 315 -8.02 -13.03 -17.74
N GLU A 316 -8.79 -11.99 -18.00
CA GLU A 316 -10.03 -12.07 -18.75
C GLU A 316 -9.76 -11.55 -20.16
N ILE A 317 -10.19 -12.30 -21.18
CA ILE A 317 -10.12 -11.89 -22.58
C ILE A 317 -11.50 -11.35 -22.94
N ASP A 318 -11.62 -10.02 -23.04
CA ASP A 318 -12.83 -9.41 -23.56
C ASP A 318 -12.78 -9.40 -25.10
N THR A 319 -13.61 -10.24 -25.72
CA THR A 319 -13.80 -10.31 -27.17
C THR A 319 -14.99 -9.48 -27.66
N THR A 320 -15.65 -8.72 -26.78
CA THR A 320 -16.89 -8.00 -27.09
C THR A 320 -16.67 -6.61 -27.70
N VAL A 321 -15.43 -6.11 -27.74
CA VAL A 321 -15.12 -4.85 -28.41
C VAL A 321 -15.16 -5.06 -29.92
N THR A 322 -16.30 -4.75 -30.52
CA THR A 322 -16.58 -4.95 -31.94
C THR A 322 -16.24 -3.76 -32.84
N GLN A 323 -15.87 -2.61 -32.25
CA GLN A 323 -15.62 -1.37 -33.00
C GLN A 323 -14.33 -0.71 -32.53
N ALA A 324 -13.50 -0.37 -33.51
CA ALA A 324 -12.24 0.33 -33.34
C ALA A 324 -12.28 1.63 -34.16
N TYR A 325 -11.60 2.66 -33.68
CA TYR A 325 -11.58 3.97 -34.32
C TYR A 325 -10.16 4.34 -34.75
N ARG A 326 -10.03 4.76 -36.00
CA ARG A 326 -8.80 5.29 -36.57
C ARG A 326 -8.78 6.80 -36.39
N MET A 327 -7.74 7.32 -35.73
CA MET A 327 -7.39 8.73 -35.77
C MET A 327 -6.41 8.97 -36.91
N HIS A 328 -6.82 9.82 -37.85
CA HIS A 328 -6.00 10.27 -38.96
C HIS A 328 -5.69 11.76 -38.79
N ILE A 329 -4.41 12.12 -38.85
CA ILE A 329 -3.99 13.51 -38.82
C ILE A 329 -4.22 14.09 -40.22
N THR A 330 -5.26 14.90 -40.37
CA THR A 330 -5.63 15.54 -41.63
C THR A 330 -4.88 16.84 -41.89
N ASP A 331 -4.35 17.49 -40.85
CA ASP A 331 -3.56 18.73 -40.99
C ASP A 331 -2.46 18.82 -39.92
N GLN A 332 -1.24 18.40 -40.29
CA GLN A 332 -0.08 18.41 -39.40
C GLN A 332 0.34 19.82 -38.98
N SER A 333 0.01 20.87 -39.75
CA SER A 333 0.41 22.24 -39.44
C SER A 333 -0.27 22.78 -38.18
N LYS A 334 -1.41 22.18 -37.81
CA LYS A 334 -2.17 22.48 -36.59
C LYS A 334 -1.59 21.82 -35.32
N LEU A 335 -0.65 20.90 -35.47
CA LEU A 335 0.01 20.19 -34.37
C LEU A 335 1.36 20.80 -33.97
N VAL A 336 1.74 21.95 -34.53
CA VAL A 336 3.07 22.54 -34.36
C VAL A 336 3.21 23.26 -33.01
N TYR A 337 4.23 22.85 -32.25
CA TYR A 337 4.61 23.37 -30.94
C TYR A 337 5.07 24.84 -31.01
N GLY A 338 4.55 25.70 -30.13
CA GLY A 338 5.14 27.03 -29.85
C GLY A 338 4.38 28.28 -30.33
N GLN A 339 3.17 28.17 -30.86
CA GLN A 339 2.30 29.36 -31.09
C GLN A 339 1.52 29.71 -29.81
N PRO A 340 1.29 31.00 -29.49
CA PRO A 340 0.39 31.40 -28.41
C PRO A 340 -1.03 30.91 -28.72
N GLY A 341 -1.50 29.89 -28.01
CA GLY A 341 -2.75 29.17 -28.30
C GLY A 341 -2.57 27.74 -28.84
N GLY A 342 -1.33 27.25 -28.99
CA GLY A 342 -1.04 25.86 -29.35
C GLY A 342 -1.46 24.88 -28.25
N LEU A 343 -2.28 23.90 -28.61
CA LEU A 343 -2.88 22.91 -27.71
C LEU A 343 -1.91 21.80 -27.27
N MET A 344 -2.36 21.07 -26.25
CA MET A 344 -1.72 19.96 -25.55
C MET A 344 -0.80 19.08 -26.41
N PRO A 345 0.33 18.58 -25.87
CA PRO A 345 1.17 17.61 -26.56
C PRO A 345 0.33 16.43 -27.09
N TYR A 346 0.58 16.01 -28.33
CA TYR A 346 -0.09 14.88 -28.98
C TYR A 346 -0.18 13.62 -28.09
N ASN A 347 0.89 13.32 -27.33
CA ASN A 347 0.94 12.20 -26.38
C ASN A 347 -0.01 12.40 -25.18
N MET A 348 -0.25 13.65 -24.78
CA MET A 348 -1.17 14.02 -23.70
C MET A 348 -2.64 13.91 -24.13
N LEU A 349 -2.92 14.25 -25.39
CA LEU A 349 -4.22 14.08 -26.02
C LEU A 349 -4.61 12.60 -26.18
N ILE A 350 -3.67 11.76 -26.64
CA ILE A 350 -3.86 10.30 -26.70
C ILE A 350 -4.06 9.72 -25.29
N GLY A 351 -3.34 10.23 -24.29
CA GLY A 351 -3.50 9.84 -22.89
C GLY A 351 -4.91 10.11 -22.36
N LEU A 352 -5.45 11.31 -22.60
CA LEU A 352 -6.81 11.70 -22.20
C LEU A 352 -7.89 10.84 -22.87
N ILE A 353 -7.79 10.64 -24.18
CA ILE A 353 -8.76 9.83 -24.95
C ILE A 353 -8.79 8.37 -24.44
N ARG A 354 -7.63 7.82 -24.07
CA ARG A 354 -7.53 6.46 -23.51
C ARG A 354 -8.07 6.36 -22.09
N GLN A 355 -7.85 7.37 -21.24
CA GLN A 355 -8.31 7.37 -19.85
C GLN A 355 -9.82 7.59 -19.70
N ASP A 356 -10.42 8.45 -20.52
CA ASP A 356 -11.81 8.90 -20.31
C ASP A 356 -12.87 8.05 -21.03
N ILE A 357 -12.50 7.31 -22.08
CA ILE A 357 -13.50 6.72 -23.01
C ILE A 357 -13.38 5.19 -23.11
N GLY A 358 -12.24 4.61 -22.69
CA GLY A 358 -12.02 3.16 -22.70
C GLY A 358 -12.03 2.53 -24.10
N LEU A 359 -11.96 3.33 -25.17
CA LEU A 359 -11.97 2.85 -26.56
C LEU A 359 -10.55 2.65 -27.12
N PRO A 360 -10.32 1.61 -27.94
CA PRO A 360 -9.06 1.44 -28.66
C PRO A 360 -8.97 2.46 -29.78
N VAL A 361 -7.99 3.36 -29.71
CA VAL A 361 -7.76 4.37 -30.75
C VAL A 361 -6.40 4.17 -31.40
N PHE A 362 -6.41 4.09 -32.74
CA PHE A 362 -5.25 3.91 -33.59
C PHE A 362 -4.79 5.26 -34.12
N THR A 363 -3.49 5.48 -34.21
CA THR A 363 -2.94 6.67 -34.84
C THR A 363 -2.11 6.28 -36.04
N GLU A 364 -2.53 6.71 -37.22
CA GLU A 364 -1.80 6.53 -38.46
C GLU A 364 -0.96 7.79 -38.69
N ILE A 365 0.37 7.68 -38.54
CA ILE A 365 1.29 8.78 -38.82
C ILE A 365 1.74 8.64 -40.27
N PRO A 366 1.51 9.64 -41.14
CA PRO A 366 1.96 9.59 -42.53
C PRO A 366 3.47 9.34 -42.63
N SER A 367 3.89 8.40 -43.48
CA SER A 367 5.29 7.96 -43.63
C SER A 367 6.29 9.06 -43.99
N ASP A 368 5.78 10.17 -44.55
CA ASP A 368 6.49 11.37 -44.95
C ASP A 368 6.76 12.34 -43.77
N ALA A 369 6.09 12.17 -42.63
CA ALA A 369 6.33 12.96 -41.41
C ALA A 369 7.76 12.79 -40.86
N TYR A 370 8.45 11.70 -41.20
CA TYR A 370 9.82 11.42 -40.74
C TYR A 370 10.92 11.94 -41.68
N ARG A 371 10.58 12.48 -42.86
CA ARG A 371 11.59 12.86 -43.87
C ARG A 371 12.25 14.23 -43.66
N GLY A 372 11.90 14.98 -42.62
CA GLY A 372 12.35 16.36 -42.41
C GLY A 372 13.54 16.60 -41.45
N SER A 373 13.90 15.65 -40.57
CA SER A 373 14.99 15.88 -39.61
C SER A 373 16.31 15.24 -40.06
N SER A 374 17.12 16.02 -40.78
CA SER A 374 18.45 15.60 -41.28
C SER A 374 19.57 15.62 -40.22
N THR A 375 19.24 15.33 -38.96
CA THR A 375 20.24 15.01 -37.94
C THR A 375 20.07 13.55 -37.52
N ASN A 376 21.14 12.77 -37.66
CA ASN A 376 21.28 11.36 -37.24
C ASN A 376 21.20 11.16 -35.72
N ALA A 377 20.28 11.84 -35.03
CA ALA A 377 19.94 11.60 -33.64
C ALA A 377 18.42 11.41 -33.57
N TYR A 378 17.99 10.22 -33.12
CA TYR A 378 16.59 9.82 -32.85
C TYR A 378 15.74 9.20 -33.99
N ALA A 379 16.33 8.72 -35.09
CA ALA A 379 15.59 7.89 -36.05
C ALA A 379 15.34 6.42 -35.61
N GLY A 380 15.49 6.11 -34.32
CA GLY A 380 15.39 4.73 -33.81
C GLY A 380 14.69 4.55 -32.46
N ASN A 381 14.13 5.58 -31.83
CA ASN A 381 13.60 5.47 -30.47
C ASN A 381 12.43 6.46 -30.20
N SER A 382 11.30 6.36 -30.92
CA SER A 382 10.11 7.15 -30.54
C SER A 382 8.75 6.45 -30.75
N LEU A 383 8.73 5.12 -30.74
CA LEU A 383 7.51 4.33 -30.52
C LEU A 383 7.41 3.79 -29.08
N TYR A 384 8.32 4.23 -28.21
CA TYR A 384 8.35 3.93 -26.78
C TYR A 384 7.99 5.19 -26.00
N ASP A 385 6.71 5.50 -25.92
CA ASP A 385 6.17 6.32 -24.83
C ASP A 385 4.88 5.65 -24.36
N SER A 386 5.03 4.63 -23.52
CA SER A 386 3.99 4.30 -22.55
C SER A 386 3.94 5.46 -21.55
N LEU A 387 3.14 6.48 -21.85
CA LEU A 387 2.95 7.60 -20.94
C LEU A 387 2.18 7.07 -19.71
N TYR A 388 2.91 6.82 -18.63
CA TYR A 388 2.33 6.73 -17.29
C TYR A 388 1.91 8.15 -16.90
N VAL A 389 0.61 8.44 -16.96
CA VAL A 389 0.06 9.60 -16.27
C VAL A 389 0.04 9.24 -14.79
N LYS A 390 1.16 9.46 -14.10
CA LYS A 390 1.17 9.54 -12.65
C LYS A 390 0.45 10.83 -12.29
N ASP A 391 -0.81 10.69 -11.87
CA ASP A 391 -1.58 11.61 -11.05
C ASP A 391 -1.14 13.09 -11.13
N ILE A 392 -1.53 13.76 -12.21
CA ILE A 392 -1.75 15.20 -12.12
C ILE A 392 -3.15 15.32 -11.53
N GLY A 393 -3.24 15.60 -10.22
CA GLY A 393 -4.45 15.53 -9.41
C GLY A 393 -5.70 16.20 -10.01
N TYR A 394 -6.42 15.45 -10.85
CA TYR A 394 -7.72 15.78 -11.41
C TYR A 394 -8.68 14.61 -11.20
N SER A 395 -8.74 14.06 -9.99
CA SER A 395 -9.71 13.01 -9.61
C SER A 395 -11.18 13.49 -9.59
N ASN A 396 -11.45 14.76 -9.91
CA ASN A 396 -12.80 15.35 -9.88
C ASN A 396 -13.38 15.74 -11.26
N TYR A 397 -12.75 15.35 -12.37
CA TYR A 397 -13.26 15.67 -13.72
C TYR A 397 -13.23 14.48 -14.68
N ARG A 398 -13.78 13.31 -14.28
CA ARG A 398 -14.25 12.35 -15.29
C ARG A 398 -15.50 12.92 -15.92
N LYS A 399 -15.37 13.42 -17.15
CA LYS A 399 -16.50 13.76 -17.99
C LYS A 399 -16.56 12.70 -19.07
N ASP A 400 -17.64 11.94 -19.12
CA ASP A 400 -17.82 10.90 -20.14
C ASP A 400 -17.97 11.60 -21.50
N TYR A 401 -16.96 11.47 -22.36
CA TYR A 401 -16.99 11.98 -23.73
C TYR A 401 -17.47 10.89 -24.68
N THR A 402 -18.44 11.22 -25.52
CA THR A 402 -18.84 10.38 -26.65
C THR A 402 -17.84 10.54 -27.82
N ILE A 403 -17.86 9.63 -28.80
CA ILE A 403 -17.05 9.78 -30.03
C ILE A 403 -17.41 11.09 -30.78
N ASP A 404 -18.66 11.52 -30.73
CA ASP A 404 -19.09 12.77 -31.36
C ASP A 404 -18.57 14.00 -30.61
N ASP A 405 -18.46 13.93 -29.27
CA ASP A 405 -17.79 14.97 -28.49
C ASP A 405 -16.31 15.07 -28.87
N LEU A 406 -15.62 13.93 -29.04
CA LEU A 406 -14.23 13.93 -29.48
C LEU A 406 -14.07 14.49 -30.89
N LYS A 407 -14.90 14.10 -31.85
CA LYS A 407 -14.87 14.66 -33.20
C LYS A 407 -15.01 16.18 -33.17
N THR A 408 -15.94 16.69 -32.37
CA THR A 408 -16.17 18.12 -32.18
C THR A 408 -14.93 18.83 -31.62
N ILE A 409 -14.16 18.17 -30.75
CA ILE A 409 -12.95 18.73 -30.13
C ILE A 409 -11.73 18.62 -31.06
N LEU A 410 -11.60 17.53 -31.82
CA LEU A 410 -10.39 17.13 -32.52
C LEU A 410 -10.35 17.48 -34.02
N GLU A 411 -11.49 17.44 -34.71
CA GLU A 411 -11.55 17.80 -36.13
C GLU A 411 -11.11 19.24 -36.41
N PRO A 412 -11.47 20.26 -35.59
CA PRO A 412 -10.93 21.61 -35.76
C PRO A 412 -9.41 21.67 -35.68
N GLN A 413 -8.80 20.75 -34.92
CA GLN A 413 -7.35 20.62 -34.73
C GLN A 413 -6.66 19.81 -35.84
N GLY A 414 -7.39 19.37 -36.87
CA GLY A 414 -6.81 18.59 -37.96
C GLY A 414 -6.61 17.11 -37.61
N ILE A 415 -7.41 16.57 -36.70
CA ILE A 415 -7.44 15.14 -36.37
C ILE A 415 -8.85 14.61 -36.66
N ALA A 416 -8.98 13.78 -37.68
CA ALA A 416 -10.22 13.09 -37.99
C ALA A 416 -10.30 11.76 -37.23
N ILE A 417 -11.48 11.42 -36.72
CA ILE A 417 -11.77 10.12 -36.11
C ILE A 417 -12.74 9.36 -37.02
N GLU A 418 -12.32 8.22 -37.56
CA GLU A 418 -13.13 7.41 -38.47
C GLU A 418 -13.29 5.99 -37.92
N PRO A 419 -14.48 5.38 -37.99
CA PRO A 419 -14.61 3.95 -37.72
C PRO A 419 -13.78 3.15 -38.73
N THR A 420 -13.13 2.08 -38.28
CA THR A 420 -12.38 1.19 -39.18
C THR A 420 -13.27 0.04 -39.68
N ASP A 421 -13.24 -0.22 -40.98
CA ASP A 421 -13.95 -1.36 -41.59
C ASP A 421 -13.27 -2.71 -41.29
N ARG A 422 -12.08 -2.68 -40.66
CA ARG A 422 -11.35 -3.89 -40.28
C ARG A 422 -11.99 -4.51 -39.04
N LYS A 423 -12.42 -5.77 -39.14
CA LYS A 423 -12.77 -6.60 -37.99
C LYS A 423 -11.50 -6.88 -37.20
N MET A 424 -11.27 -6.10 -36.15
CA MET A 424 -10.19 -6.39 -35.21
C MET A 424 -10.77 -7.17 -34.04
N THR A 425 -10.12 -8.28 -33.71
CA THR A 425 -10.35 -8.92 -32.41
C THR A 425 -9.53 -8.13 -31.41
N LEU A 426 -10.17 -7.20 -30.71
CA LEU A 426 -9.56 -6.64 -29.52
C LEU A 426 -9.52 -7.74 -28.46
N ILE A 427 -8.35 -7.96 -27.86
CA ILE A 427 -8.25 -8.74 -26.63
C ILE A 427 -8.00 -7.69 -25.55
N ALA A 428 -9.07 -7.22 -24.89
CA ALA A 428 -8.86 -6.46 -23.66
C ALA A 428 -8.49 -7.47 -22.58
N ILE A 429 -7.28 -7.35 -22.04
CA ILE A 429 -6.78 -8.20 -20.96
C ILE A 429 -7.08 -7.49 -19.66
N LYS A 430 -8.11 -7.96 -18.95
CA LYS A 430 -8.40 -7.49 -17.59
C LYS A 430 -7.69 -8.40 -16.59
N ASN A 431 -7.01 -7.81 -15.61
CA ASN A 431 -6.48 -8.59 -14.49
C ASN A 431 -7.65 -9.08 -13.63
N LYS A 432 -7.77 -10.39 -13.47
CA LYS A 432 -8.78 -11.02 -12.59
C LYS A 432 -8.12 -11.68 -11.37
N TYR A 433 -6.81 -11.88 -11.39
CA TYR A 433 -6.11 -12.51 -10.30
C TYR A 433 -6.02 -11.56 -9.09
N ASN A 434 -6.77 -11.89 -8.04
CA ASN A 434 -6.64 -11.33 -6.71
C ASN A 434 -6.02 -12.38 -5.78
N PRO A 435 -4.70 -12.30 -5.47
CA PRO A 435 -4.05 -13.27 -4.59
C PRO A 435 -4.67 -13.33 -3.18
N LEU A 436 -5.43 -12.30 -2.77
CA LEU A 436 -6.07 -12.25 -1.46
C LEU A 436 -7.35 -13.08 -1.39
N GLU A 437 -8.08 -13.27 -2.51
CA GLU A 437 -9.32 -14.08 -2.55
C GLU A 437 -9.06 -15.59 -2.43
N GLU A 438 -7.86 -16.07 -2.80
CA GLU A 438 -7.48 -17.48 -2.62
C GLU A 438 -6.96 -17.78 -1.20
N LEU A 439 -6.70 -16.76 -0.38
CA LEU A 439 -6.18 -16.87 0.99
C LEU A 439 -7.26 -16.73 2.08
N GLU A 440 -8.47 -16.25 1.73
CA GLU A 440 -9.68 -16.26 2.58
C GLU A 440 -10.38 -17.62 2.56
#